data_AF-A0AAT9EHD7-F1
#
_entry.id   AF-A0AAT9EHD7-F1
#
_cell.length_a   1.000
_cell.length_b   1.000
_cell.length_c   1.000
_cell.angle_alpha   90.00
_cell.angle_beta   90.00
_cell.angle_gamma   90.00
#
_symmetry.space_group_name_H-M   'P 1'
#
loop_
_entity.id
_entity.type
_entity.pdbx_description
1 polymer ?
#
loop_
_entity_poly.entity_id
_entity_poly.type
_entity_poly.pdbx_seq_one_letter_code
_entity_poly.pdbx_strand_id
1 'polypeptide(L)'
;MNTFRLFLIVGMLFSWTAVSHAGVAGGVIRFVGSIVESPCTVNIADSKANTQCYRNGQRYQAQQALSGFDTTRKELPLNLGTTEMKWVDQQKKLAVMTVVYR
;
A
#
# COMPACT_ATOMS: atom_id res chain seq x y z
N MET A 1 18.92 62.63 -42.69
CA MET A 1 18.33 61.31 -43.03
C MET A 1 19.09 60.78 -44.25
N ASN A 2 19.55 59.53 -44.34
CA ASN A 2 18.67 58.43 -44.07
C ASN A 2 18.85 57.78 -42.69
N THR A 3 18.92 58.62 -41.65
CA THR A 3 18.33 58.38 -40.32
C THR A 3 17.09 57.47 -40.33
N PHE A 4 16.19 57.50 -41.33
CA PHE A 4 15.09 56.55 -41.54
C PHE A 4 15.57 55.13 -41.79
N ARG A 5 16.56 54.97 -42.67
CA ARG A 5 17.25 53.69 -42.89
C ARG A 5 17.98 53.23 -41.64
N LEU A 6 18.59 54.16 -40.90
CA LEU A 6 19.27 53.83 -39.64
C LEU A 6 18.27 53.37 -38.57
N PHE A 7 17.12 54.02 -38.45
CA PHE A 7 16.01 53.60 -37.59
C PHE A 7 15.41 52.25 -38.01
N LEU A 8 15.29 51.98 -39.31
CA LEU A 8 14.82 50.70 -39.81
C LEU A 8 15.79 49.56 -39.49
N ILE A 9 17.09 49.78 -39.65
CA ILE A 9 18.12 48.77 -39.34
C ILE A 9 18.15 48.49 -37.84
N VAL A 10 18.09 49.53 -37.00
CA VAL A 10 18.04 49.38 -35.55
C VAL A 10 16.74 48.69 -35.11
N GLY A 11 15.59 49.07 -35.67
CA GLY A 11 14.31 48.40 -35.38
C GLY A 11 14.28 46.92 -35.77
N MET A 12 14.91 46.57 -36.90
CA MET A 12 15.02 45.18 -37.37
C MET A 12 15.94 44.35 -36.46
N LEU A 13 17.01 44.93 -35.92
CA LEU A 13 17.89 44.27 -34.94
C LEU A 13 17.24 44.10 -33.56
N PHE A 14 16.31 44.97 -33.17
CA PHE A 14 15.54 44.84 -31.93
C PHE A 14 14.34 43.87 -32.03
N SER A 15 14.01 43.39 -33.23
CA SER A 15 12.86 42.51 -33.45
C SER A 15 13.09 41.06 -32.98
N TRP A 16 14.32 40.69 -32.58
CA TRP A 16 14.66 39.31 -32.19
C TRP A 16 14.71 39.06 -30.69
N THR A 17 14.43 40.04 -29.83
CA THR A 17 14.41 39.83 -28.37
C THR A 17 13.03 39.36 -27.87
N ALA A 18 12.35 38.49 -28.61
CA ALA A 18 11.24 37.72 -28.07
C ALA A 18 11.81 36.51 -27.30
N VAL A 19 12.23 36.73 -26.06
CA VAL A 19 12.61 35.65 -25.14
C VAL A 19 11.35 34.87 -24.79
N SER A 20 11.17 33.71 -25.41
CA SER A 20 10.13 32.75 -25.09
C SER A 20 10.35 32.23 -23.67
N HIS A 21 9.52 32.67 -22.73
CA HIS A 21 9.47 32.08 -21.38
C HIS A 21 8.65 30.79 -21.44
N ALA A 22 9.26 29.72 -21.97
CA ALA A 22 8.71 28.36 -21.86
C ALA A 22 9.31 27.65 -20.64
N GLY A 23 9.26 28.32 -19.48
CA GLY A 23 9.59 27.68 -18.21
C GLY A 23 8.35 26.98 -17.67
N VAL A 24 8.07 25.76 -18.09
CA VAL A 24 7.17 24.91 -17.31
C VAL A 24 7.89 24.64 -15.99
N ALA A 25 7.52 25.39 -14.95
CA ALA A 25 8.02 25.15 -13.61
C ALA A 25 7.47 23.80 -13.14
N GLY A 26 8.33 22.78 -13.12
CA GLY A 26 8.03 21.50 -12.49
C GLY A 26 7.71 21.71 -10.99
N GLY A 27 6.96 20.76 -10.42
CA GLY A 27 6.58 20.76 -9.01
C GLY A 27 7.27 19.66 -8.20
N VAL A 28 7.01 19.64 -6.89
CA VAL A 28 7.51 18.59 -5.99
C VAL A 28 6.43 17.54 -5.75
N ILE A 29 6.73 16.27 -6.04
CA ILE A 29 5.92 15.14 -5.60
C ILE A 29 6.44 14.68 -4.24
N ARG A 30 5.60 14.74 -3.21
CA ARG A 30 5.90 14.19 -1.89
C ARG A 30 5.14 12.89 -1.69
N PHE A 31 5.87 11.79 -1.55
CA PHE A 31 5.33 10.52 -1.08
C PHE A 31 5.39 10.51 0.44
N VAL A 32 4.28 10.15 1.07
CA VAL A 32 4.16 10.05 2.52
C VAL A 32 3.69 8.65 2.86
N GLY A 33 4.31 8.05 3.88
CA GLY A 33 3.98 6.71 4.32
C GLY A 33 4.66 6.38 5.64
N SER A 34 4.25 5.28 6.24
CA SER A 34 4.83 4.73 7.46
C SER A 34 5.33 3.31 7.19
N ILE A 35 6.49 2.96 7.72
CA ILE A 35 6.91 1.56 7.79
C ILE A 35 6.10 0.90 8.90
N VAL A 36 5.19 0.02 8.53
CA VAL A 36 4.36 -0.76 9.44
C VAL A 36 4.70 -2.24 9.32
N GLU A 37 4.52 -2.98 10.40
CA GLU A 37 4.62 -4.42 10.36
C GLU A 37 3.46 -5.03 9.57
N SER A 38 3.73 -6.16 8.91
CA SER A 38 2.71 -6.87 8.14
C SER A 38 1.59 -7.43 9.04
N PRO A 39 0.36 -7.59 8.51
CA PRO A 39 -0.68 -8.32 9.22
C PRO A 39 -0.24 -9.77 9.49
N CYS A 40 -0.86 -10.41 10.47
CA CYS A 40 -0.65 -11.83 10.71
C CYS A 40 -1.00 -12.65 9.46
N THR A 41 -0.18 -13.63 9.12
CA THR A 41 -0.45 -14.60 8.06
C THR A 41 -1.06 -15.87 8.65
N VAL A 42 -2.03 -16.44 7.96
CA VAL A 42 -2.64 -17.72 8.33
C VAL A 42 -2.48 -18.68 7.16
N ASN A 43 -1.70 -19.74 7.36
CA ASN A 43 -1.48 -20.79 6.39
C ASN A 43 -2.17 -22.08 6.81
N ILE A 44 -2.93 -22.70 5.93
CA ILE A 44 -3.64 -23.95 6.21
C ILE A 44 -2.84 -25.12 5.65
N ALA A 45 -2.43 -26.04 6.52
CA ALA A 45 -1.74 -27.28 6.14
C ALA A 45 -2.12 -28.41 7.10
N ASP A 46 -2.29 -29.63 6.59
CA ASP A 46 -2.57 -30.84 7.38
C ASP A 46 -3.73 -30.70 8.38
N SER A 47 -4.83 -30.07 7.95
CA SER A 47 -5.99 -29.76 8.81
C SER A 47 -5.67 -28.90 10.03
N LYS A 48 -4.63 -28.06 9.93
CA LYS A 48 -4.22 -27.09 10.94
C LYS A 48 -4.08 -25.70 10.34
N ALA A 49 -4.51 -24.70 11.09
CA ALA A 49 -4.20 -23.30 10.84
C ALA A 49 -2.89 -22.92 11.53
N ASN A 50 -1.89 -22.56 10.73
CA ASN A 50 -0.60 -22.05 11.18
C ASN A 50 -0.61 -20.53 11.06
N THR A 51 -0.70 -19.85 12.20
CA THR A 51 -0.75 -18.39 12.27
C THR A 51 0.62 -17.85 12.61
N GLN A 52 1.08 -16.82 11.90
CA GLN A 52 2.31 -16.10 12.19
C GLN A 52 2.04 -14.61 12.25
N CYS A 53 2.51 -13.93 13.29
CA CYS A 53 2.41 -12.49 13.46
C CYS A 53 3.79 -11.89 13.67
N TYR A 54 4.02 -10.70 13.13
CA TYR A 54 5.20 -9.90 13.44
C TYR A 54 4.82 -8.76 14.39
N ARG A 55 5.52 -8.68 15.54
CA ARG A 55 5.41 -7.56 16.47
C ARG A 55 6.75 -7.17 17.07
N ASN A 56 7.04 -5.88 17.06
CA ASN A 56 8.30 -5.29 17.49
C ASN A 56 9.53 -5.99 16.87
N GLY A 57 9.44 -6.34 15.58
CA GLY A 57 10.50 -7.06 14.86
C GLY A 57 10.64 -8.54 15.24
N GLN A 58 9.79 -9.07 16.12
CA GLN A 58 9.79 -10.48 16.54
C GLN A 58 8.64 -11.26 15.89
N ARG A 59 8.89 -12.55 15.64
CA ARG A 59 7.91 -13.46 15.05
C ARG A 59 7.24 -14.30 16.14
N TYR A 60 5.91 -14.23 16.20
CA TYR A 60 5.08 -15.02 17.09
C TYR A 60 4.24 -16.01 16.29
N GLN A 61 4.18 -17.27 16.75
CA GLN A 61 3.51 -18.34 16.02
C GLN A 61 2.49 -19.05 16.91
N ALA A 62 1.37 -19.43 16.31
CA ALA A 62 0.37 -20.29 16.93
C ALA A 62 -0.12 -21.32 15.91
N GLN A 63 -0.33 -22.55 16.37
CA GLN A 63 -0.90 -23.63 15.56
C GLN A 63 -2.19 -24.12 16.20
N GLN A 64 -3.25 -24.26 15.41
CA GLN A 64 -4.55 -24.73 15.87
C GLN A 64 -5.16 -25.70 14.88
N ALA A 65 -5.72 -26.80 15.36
CA ALA A 65 -6.46 -27.74 14.53
C ALA A 65 -7.73 -27.08 13.99
N LEU A 66 -8.08 -27.31 12.72
CA LEU A 66 -9.29 -26.74 12.11
C LEU A 66 -10.57 -27.19 12.83
N SER A 67 -10.60 -28.43 13.32
CA SER A 67 -11.70 -28.96 14.16
C SER A 67 -11.91 -28.16 15.44
N GLY A 68 -10.89 -27.44 15.93
CA GLY A 68 -10.97 -26.60 17.11
C GLY A 68 -11.72 -25.28 16.89
N PHE A 69 -12.01 -24.90 15.64
CA PHE A 69 -12.71 -23.65 15.29
C PHE A 69 -14.23 -23.81 15.20
N ASP A 70 -14.76 -25.03 15.23
CA ASP A 70 -16.19 -25.33 15.05
C ASP A 70 -17.10 -24.67 16.11
N THR A 71 -16.56 -24.32 17.27
CA THR A 71 -17.36 -23.85 18.42
C THR A 71 -16.83 -22.58 19.06
N THR A 72 -15.63 -22.11 18.72
CA THR A 72 -15.03 -20.97 19.41
C THR A 72 -14.06 -20.22 18.52
N ARG A 73 -14.20 -18.90 18.56
CA ARG A 73 -13.21 -17.95 18.07
C ARG A 73 -11.87 -18.19 18.76
N LYS A 74 -10.79 -17.99 18.02
CA LYS A 74 -9.42 -18.20 18.50
C LYS A 74 -8.66 -16.90 18.48
N GLU A 75 -7.77 -16.73 19.44
CA GLU A 75 -6.93 -15.54 19.52
C GLU A 75 -5.74 -15.67 18.57
N LEU A 76 -5.41 -14.57 17.89
CA LEU A 76 -4.12 -14.41 17.23
C LEU A 76 -3.01 -14.30 18.30
N PRO A 77 -1.75 -14.66 17.97
CA PRO A 77 -0.61 -14.40 18.85
C PRO A 77 -0.62 -12.98 19.42
N LEU A 78 -0.25 -12.85 20.71
CA LEU A 78 -0.26 -11.60 21.46
C LEU A 78 -1.62 -10.89 21.55
N ASN A 79 -2.73 -11.60 21.32
CA ASN A 79 -4.08 -11.02 21.32
C ASN A 79 -4.20 -9.85 20.31
N LEU A 80 -3.53 -9.94 19.17
CA LEU A 80 -3.59 -8.92 18.10
C LEU A 80 -4.93 -8.87 17.37
N GLY A 81 -5.80 -9.82 17.66
CA GLY A 81 -7.05 -10.01 16.96
C GLY A 81 -7.52 -11.44 17.17
N THR A 82 -8.46 -11.82 16.35
CA THR A 82 -9.15 -13.10 16.48
C THR A 82 -9.42 -13.74 15.13
N THR A 83 -9.59 -15.05 15.15
CA THR A 83 -9.91 -15.87 13.98
C THR A 83 -11.14 -16.71 14.27
N GLU A 84 -12.05 -16.75 13.30
CA GLU A 84 -13.29 -17.53 13.35
C GLU A 84 -13.43 -18.30 12.04
N MET A 85 -13.91 -19.54 12.10
CA MET A 85 -14.11 -20.38 10.92
C MET A 85 -15.58 -20.76 10.81
N LYS A 86 -16.12 -20.69 9.59
CA LYS A 86 -17.47 -21.14 9.29
C LYS A 86 -17.45 -22.07 8.08
N TRP A 87 -18.02 -23.26 8.25
CA TRP A 87 -18.26 -24.18 7.14
C TRP A 87 -19.30 -23.61 6.19
N VAL A 88 -19.03 -23.71 4.89
CA VAL A 88 -19.92 -23.24 3.82
C VAL A 88 -20.84 -24.35 3.36
N ASP A 89 -20.40 -25.61 3.49
CA ASP A 89 -21.16 -26.79 3.10
C ASP A 89 -21.37 -27.78 4.26
N GLN A 90 -22.44 -28.58 4.16
CA GLN A 90 -22.80 -29.58 5.18
C GLN A 90 -21.79 -30.73 5.28
N GLN A 91 -21.02 -31.00 4.22
CA GLN A 91 -20.00 -32.04 4.19
C GLN A 91 -18.69 -31.57 4.85
N LYS A 92 -18.62 -30.31 5.30
CA LYS A 92 -17.45 -29.66 5.90
C LYS A 92 -16.19 -29.79 5.06
N LYS A 93 -16.29 -29.53 3.75
CA LYS A 93 -15.15 -29.56 2.83
C LYS A 93 -14.62 -28.17 2.46
N LEU A 94 -15.46 -27.15 2.60
CA LEU A 94 -15.15 -25.75 2.35
C LEU A 94 -15.52 -24.90 3.56
N ALA A 95 -14.60 -24.03 3.96
CA ALA A 95 -14.81 -23.09 5.05
C ALA A 95 -14.32 -21.69 4.68
N VAL A 96 -14.95 -20.69 5.28
CA VAL A 96 -14.46 -19.31 5.32
C VAL A 96 -13.81 -19.10 6.68
N MET A 97 -12.56 -18.62 6.67
CA MET A 97 -11.86 -18.18 7.87
C MET A 97 -11.80 -16.66 7.89
N THR A 98 -12.45 -16.07 8.89
CA THR A 98 -12.49 -14.62 9.09
C THR A 98 -11.44 -14.23 10.12
N VAL A 99 -10.58 -13.27 9.77
CA VAL A 99 -9.58 -12.68 10.65
C VAL A 99 -10.01 -11.27 11.01
N VAL A 100 -10.12 -10.96 12.30
CA VAL A 100 -10.51 -9.63 12.80
C VAL A 100 -9.39 -9.09 13.69
N TYR A 101 -8.74 -8.02 13.25
CA TYR A 101 -7.70 -7.33 14.03
C TYR A 101 -8.32 -6.38 15.06
N ARG A 102 -7.63 -6.20 16.19
CA ARG A 102 -7.94 -5.19 17.20
C ARG A 102 -7.28 -3.86 16.87
#